data_AF-A0A816CDQ7-F1
#
_entry.id   AF-A0A816CDQ7-F1
#
_cell.length_a   1.000
_cell.length_b   1.000
_cell.length_c   1.000
_cell.angle_alpha   90.00
_cell.angle_beta   90.00
_cell.angle_gamma   90.00
#
_symmetry.space_group_name_H-M   'P 1'
#
loop_
_entity.id
_entity.type
_entity.pdbx_description
1 polymer ?
#
loop_
_entity_poly.entity_id
_entity_poly.type
_entity_poly.pdbx_seq_one_letter_code
_entity_poly.pdbx_strand_id
1 'polypeptide(L)'
;MAVDDAMKSVSPFAFIISLIYSLIVLWFFGIHSGSLFMRYWMFNWLSIMVFGMIVFLFTINLGVLGNSLLTVFVVLLLASATFQLALELSPTFYRYGYGLPLYHIVNGARHLLFNSYSNFGLNIGVLVAYFAAFWILALVTSADWLRINF
;
A
#
# COMPACT_ATOMS: atom_id res chain seq x y z
N MET A 1 -7.65 -16.82 -12.13
CA MET A 1 -7.03 -16.71 -13.47
C MET A 1 -6.69 -15.26 -13.80
N ALA A 2 -7.66 -14.35 -14.00
CA ALA A 2 -7.35 -12.93 -14.31
C ALA A 2 -6.54 -12.20 -13.21
N VAL A 3 -6.84 -12.45 -11.93
CA VAL A 3 -6.09 -11.89 -10.78
C VAL A 3 -4.67 -12.43 -10.74
N ASP A 4 -4.51 -13.75 -10.91
CA ASP A 4 -3.21 -14.42 -10.86
C ASP A 4 -2.29 -13.94 -11.99
N ASP A 5 -2.85 -13.71 -13.18
CA ASP A 5 -2.10 -13.23 -14.33
C ASP A 5 -1.74 -11.74 -14.20
N ALA A 6 -2.63 -10.92 -13.63
CA ALA A 6 -2.32 -9.55 -13.25
C ALA A 6 -1.21 -9.50 -12.18
N MET A 7 -1.25 -10.37 -11.16
CA MET A 7 -0.21 -10.43 -10.15
C MET A 7 1.14 -10.86 -10.71
N LYS A 8 1.18 -11.89 -11.58
CA LYS A 8 2.41 -12.35 -12.22
C LYS A 8 3.06 -11.29 -13.10
N SER A 9 2.25 -10.45 -13.75
CA SER A 9 2.77 -9.35 -14.57
C SER A 9 3.24 -8.17 -13.73
N VAL A 10 2.54 -7.82 -12.64
CA VAL A 10 2.87 -6.65 -11.80
C VAL A 10 3.99 -6.93 -10.80
N SER A 11 4.09 -8.16 -10.26
CA SER A 11 5.05 -8.47 -9.19
C SER A 11 6.51 -8.23 -9.55
N PRO A 12 7.02 -8.53 -10.76
CA PRO A 12 8.42 -8.28 -11.12
C PRO A 12 8.72 -6.79 -11.23
N PHE A 13 7.80 -6.01 -11.81
CA PHE A 13 7.94 -4.55 -11.91
C PHE A 13 7.90 -3.89 -10.53
N ALA A 14 6.96 -4.28 -9.67
CA ALA A 14 6.88 -3.79 -8.29
C ALA A 14 8.14 -4.09 -7.49
N PHE A 15 8.76 -5.26 -7.72
CA PHE A 15 10.01 -5.66 -7.10
C PHE A 15 11.18 -4.77 -7.52
N ILE A 16 11.33 -4.49 -8.81
CA ILE A 16 12.41 -3.63 -9.33
C ILE A 16 12.20 -2.16 -8.89
N ILE A 17 10.98 -1.66 -8.99
CA ILE A 17 10.66 -0.27 -8.61
C ILE A 17 10.89 -0.07 -7.10
N SER A 18 10.42 -1.00 -6.25
CA SER A 18 10.66 -0.92 -4.81
C SER A 18 12.15 -0.97 -4.45
N LEU A 19 12.95 -1.74 -5.19
CA LEU A 19 14.39 -1.82 -5.02
C LEU A 19 15.06 -0.46 -5.30
N ILE A 20 14.80 0.11 -6.48
CA ILE A 20 15.35 1.40 -6.90
C ILE A 20 14.95 2.50 -5.92
N TYR A 21 13.66 2.57 -5.58
CA TYR A 21 13.16 3.57 -4.63
C TYR A 21 13.83 3.45 -3.26
N SER A 22 14.00 2.22 -2.76
CA SER A 22 14.64 1.99 -1.46
C SER A 22 16.10 2.45 -1.43
N LEU A 23 16.84 2.19 -2.51
CA LEU A 23 18.22 2.65 -2.65
C LEU A 23 18.31 4.18 -2.66
N ILE A 24 17.43 4.84 -3.43
CA ILE A 24 17.39 6.30 -3.51
C ILE A 24 17.08 6.92 -2.15
N VAL A 25 16.03 6.44 -1.46
CA VAL A 25 15.64 7.02 -0.16
C VAL A 25 16.72 6.85 0.89
N LEU A 26 17.31 5.66 1.00
CA LEU A 26 18.37 5.41 1.99
C LEU A 26 19.64 6.22 1.70
N TRP A 27 19.95 6.43 0.42
CA TRP A 27 21.04 7.31 0.01
C TRP A 27 20.80 8.76 0.45
N PHE A 28 19.60 9.31 0.23
CA PHE A 28 19.25 10.66 0.69
C PHE A 28 19.28 10.80 2.22
N PHE A 29 18.94 9.74 2.95
CA PHE A 29 19.02 9.72 4.42
C PHE A 29 20.44 9.42 4.96
N GLY A 30 21.42 9.15 4.09
CA GLY A 30 22.79 8.82 4.50
C GLY A 30 22.92 7.48 5.22
N ILE A 31 21.94 6.58 5.08
CA ILE A 31 21.93 5.28 5.76
C ILE A 31 22.53 4.20 4.86
N HIS A 32 23.63 3.59 5.31
CA HIS A 32 24.41 2.62 4.53
C HIS A 32 24.37 1.20 5.12
N SER A 33 23.43 0.92 6.04
CA SER A 33 23.32 -0.39 6.68
C SER A 33 22.58 -1.40 5.79
N GLY A 34 23.24 -2.51 5.45
CA GLY A 34 22.63 -3.58 4.64
C GLY A 34 21.42 -4.26 5.30
N SER A 35 21.42 -4.38 6.63
CA SER A 35 20.28 -4.94 7.37
C SER A 35 19.05 -4.03 7.32
N LEU A 36 19.26 -2.72 7.42
CA LEU A 36 18.18 -1.73 7.35
C LEU A 36 17.66 -1.60 5.92
N PHE A 37 18.55 -1.68 4.93
CA PHE A 37 18.19 -1.76 3.52
C PHE A 37 17.23 -2.92 3.24
N MET A 38 17.56 -4.14 3.66
CA MET A 38 16.71 -5.31 3.41
C MET A 38 15.32 -5.15 4.05
N ARG A 39 15.25 -4.65 5.29
CA ARG A 39 13.97 -4.40 5.97
C ARG A 39 13.14 -3.32 5.28
N TYR A 40 13.76 -2.21 4.89
CA TYR A 40 13.09 -1.11 4.20
C TYR A 40 12.58 -1.53 2.83
N TRP A 41 13.39 -2.27 2.09
CA TRP A 41 13.02 -2.76 0.77
C TRP A 41 11.85 -3.74 0.81
N MET A 42 11.89 -4.75 1.68
CA MET A 42 10.79 -5.71 1.81
C MET A 42 9.49 -5.03 2.29
N PHE A 43 9.60 -4.06 3.19
CA PHE A 43 8.46 -3.26 3.63
C PHE A 43 7.87 -2.42 2.49
N ASN A 44 8.73 -1.78 1.68
CA ASN A 44 8.30 -0.97 0.55
C ASN A 44 7.67 -1.83 -0.56
N TRP A 45 8.24 -3.01 -0.83
CA TRP A 45 7.65 -3.97 -1.76
C TRP A 45 6.24 -4.39 -1.34
N LEU A 46 6.06 -4.76 -0.06
CA LEU A 46 4.73 -5.08 0.49
C LEU A 46 3.74 -3.91 0.32
N SER A 47 4.21 -2.68 0.56
CA SER A 47 3.38 -1.47 0.42
C SER A 47 2.85 -1.28 -1.00
N ILE A 48 3.70 -1.49 -2.01
CA ILE A 48 3.30 -1.43 -3.43
C ILE A 48 2.30 -2.55 -3.76
N MET A 49 2.48 -3.76 -3.24
CA MET A 49 1.57 -4.87 -3.49
C MET A 49 0.16 -4.62 -2.92
N VAL A 50 0.07 -4.06 -1.71
CA VAL A 50 -1.21 -3.65 -1.10
C VAL A 50 -1.89 -2.59 -1.95
N PHE A 51 -1.17 -1.56 -2.35
CA PHE A 51 -1.73 -0.48 -3.17
C PHE A 51 -2.14 -0.92 -4.57
N GLY A 52 -1.33 -1.77 -5.21
CA GLY A 52 -1.67 -2.35 -6.52
C GLY A 52 -2.97 -3.15 -6.47
N MET A 53 -3.21 -3.88 -5.38
CA MET A 53 -4.46 -4.62 -5.16
C MET A 53 -5.67 -3.71 -4.99
N ILE A 54 -5.52 -2.61 -4.24
CA ILE A 54 -6.59 -1.60 -4.10
C ILE A 54 -6.95 -1.04 -5.47
N VAL A 55 -5.95 -0.64 -6.26
CA VAL A 55 -6.17 -0.08 -7.60
C VAL A 55 -6.90 -1.09 -8.48
N PHE A 56 -6.43 -2.33 -8.51
CA PHE A 56 -7.05 -3.41 -9.27
C PHE A 56 -8.52 -3.63 -8.89
N LEU A 57 -8.82 -3.70 -7.59
CA LEU A 57 -10.18 -3.89 -7.09
C LEU A 57 -11.13 -2.76 -7.51
N PHE A 58 -10.68 -1.51 -7.45
CA PHE A 58 -11.49 -0.38 -7.90
C PHE A 58 -11.76 -0.45 -9.41
N THR A 59 -10.75 -0.80 -10.20
CA THR A 59 -10.90 -0.90 -11.66
C THR A 59 -11.88 -2.00 -12.07
N ILE A 60 -11.80 -3.20 -11.46
CA ILE A 60 -12.70 -4.31 -11.84
C ILE A 60 -14.14 -4.10 -11.40
N ASN A 61 -14.36 -3.49 -10.23
CA ASN A 61 -15.71 -3.37 -9.66
C ASN A 61 -16.47 -2.16 -10.21
N LEU A 62 -15.77 -1.08 -10.54
CA LEU A 62 -16.39 0.22 -10.87
C LEU A 62 -16.08 0.69 -12.30
N GLY A 63 -15.20 0.00 -13.02
CA GLY A 63 -14.85 0.32 -14.41
C GLY A 63 -14.36 1.76 -14.59
N VAL A 64 -14.94 2.50 -15.53
CA VAL A 64 -14.58 3.91 -15.82
C VAL A 64 -14.85 4.84 -14.64
N LEU A 65 -15.92 4.61 -13.88
CA LEU A 65 -16.22 5.36 -12.65
C LEU A 65 -15.23 5.01 -11.52
N GLY A 66 -14.60 3.84 -11.60
CA GLY A 66 -13.56 3.42 -10.66
C GLY A 66 -12.35 4.36 -10.68
N ASN A 67 -11.95 4.87 -11.85
CA ASN A 67 -10.79 5.75 -11.97
C ASN A 67 -10.98 7.12 -11.30
N SER A 68 -12.18 7.70 -11.39
CA SER A 68 -12.49 8.98 -10.73
C SER A 68 -12.61 8.82 -9.22
N LEU A 69 -13.27 7.76 -8.74
CA LEU A 69 -13.37 7.44 -7.32
C LEU A 69 -12.02 7.10 -6.70
N LEU A 70 -11.17 6.37 -7.44
CA LEU A 70 -9.80 6.07 -7.02
C LEU A 70 -8.97 7.33 -6.87
N THR A 71 -9.12 8.31 -7.77
CA THR A 71 -8.43 9.60 -7.65
C THR A 71 -8.83 10.32 -6.36
N VAL A 72 -10.14 10.38 -6.06
CA VAL A 72 -10.63 10.98 -4.80
C VAL A 72 -10.09 10.21 -3.59
N PHE A 73 -10.11 8.88 -3.65
CA PHE A 73 -9.62 8.01 -2.60
C PHE A 73 -8.11 8.21 -2.33
N VAL A 74 -7.30 8.31 -3.38
CA VAL A 74 -5.85 8.58 -3.26
C VAL A 74 -5.59 9.97 -2.68
N VAL A 75 -6.35 10.99 -3.08
CA VAL A 75 -6.23 12.33 -2.48
C VAL A 75 -6.55 12.31 -0.99
N LEU A 76 -7.62 11.61 -0.58
CA LEU A 76 -7.97 11.45 0.83
C LEU A 76 -6.92 10.68 1.63
N LEU A 77 -6.36 9.63 1.03
CA LEU A 77 -5.26 8.87 1.62
C LEU A 77 -4.05 9.79 1.85
N LEU A 78 -3.63 10.56 0.84
CA LEU A 78 -2.50 11.48 0.94
C LEU A 78 -2.71 12.54 2.03
N ALA A 79 -3.91 13.14 2.10
CA ALA A 79 -4.26 14.07 3.16
C ALA A 79 -4.23 13.42 4.56
N SER A 80 -4.54 12.13 4.64
CA SER A 80 -4.54 11.34 5.87
C SER A 80 -3.17 10.72 6.20
N ALA A 81 -2.16 10.88 5.36
CA ALA A 81 -0.90 10.14 5.47
C ALA A 81 0.08 10.71 6.52
N THR A 82 -0.36 11.57 7.45
CA THR A 82 0.49 12.32 8.41
C THR A 82 1.67 13.08 7.78
N PHE A 83 1.70 13.24 6.46
CA PHE A 83 2.86 13.81 5.76
C PHE A 83 2.92 15.34 5.92
N GLN A 84 1.76 15.98 6.09
CA GLN A 84 1.62 17.44 6.13
C GLN A 84 1.18 17.98 7.51
N LEU A 85 0.34 17.24 8.24
CA LEU A 85 -0.14 17.59 9.58
C LEU A 85 -0.32 16.33 10.43
N ALA A 86 -0.10 16.44 11.75
CA ALA A 86 -0.47 15.39 12.69
C ALA A 86 -2.01 15.20 12.67
N LEU A 87 -2.49 13.96 12.58
CA LEU A 87 -3.93 13.67 12.51
C LEU A 87 -4.69 14.19 13.75
N GLU A 88 -4.00 14.34 14.88
CA GLU A 88 -4.55 14.91 16.10
C GLU A 88 -5.03 16.35 15.91
N LEU A 89 -4.30 17.12 15.09
CA LEU A 89 -4.59 18.51 14.73
C LEU A 89 -5.56 18.63 13.54
N SER A 90 -5.86 17.52 12.86
CA SER A 90 -6.75 17.51 11.71
C SER A 90 -8.23 17.45 12.13
N PRO A 91 -9.16 17.97 11.29
CA PRO A 91 -10.59 17.80 11.48
C PRO A 91 -10.99 16.33 11.67
N THR A 92 -12.03 16.07 12.48
CA THR A 92 -12.44 14.71 12.88
C THR A 92 -12.63 13.75 11.70
N PHE A 93 -13.05 14.24 10.53
CA PHE A 93 -13.17 13.44 9.32
C PHE A 93 -11.85 12.78 8.88
N TYR A 94 -10.71 13.49 8.96
CA TYR A 94 -9.41 12.92 8.57
C TYR A 94 -8.88 11.91 9.59
N ARG A 95 -9.48 11.83 10.78
CA ARG A 95 -9.12 10.83 11.80
C ARG A 95 -9.48 9.40 11.39
N TYR A 96 -10.44 9.20 10.48
CA TYR A 96 -10.68 7.88 9.88
C TYR A 96 -9.45 7.36 9.11
N GLY A 97 -8.51 8.25 8.77
CA GLY A 97 -7.22 7.92 8.21
C GLY A 97 -6.35 6.99 9.06
N TYR A 98 -6.56 6.91 10.38
CA TYR A 98 -5.81 6.01 11.26
C TYR A 98 -5.93 4.53 10.87
N GLY A 99 -7.07 4.13 10.30
CA GLY A 99 -7.28 2.77 9.83
C GLY A 99 -6.80 2.52 8.41
N LEU A 100 -6.47 3.56 7.64
CA LEU A 100 -6.15 3.41 6.22
C LEU A 100 -4.73 2.84 6.03
N PRO A 101 -4.51 2.01 4.99
CA PRO A 101 -3.22 1.36 4.77
C PRO A 101 -2.07 2.37 4.59
N LEU A 102 -2.34 3.56 4.03
CA LEU A 102 -1.30 4.58 3.84
C LEU A 102 -0.74 5.13 5.15
N TYR A 103 -1.56 5.27 6.19
CA TYR A 103 -1.11 5.71 7.51
C TYR A 103 -0.06 4.75 8.07
N HIS A 104 -0.33 3.45 7.97
CA HIS A 104 0.58 2.39 8.41
C HIS A 104 1.85 2.30 7.56
N ILE A 105 1.75 2.57 6.25
CA ILE A 105 2.91 2.64 5.35
C ILE A 105 3.85 3.78 5.75
N VAL A 106 3.33 4.99 5.92
CA VAL A 106 4.17 6.16 6.26
C VAL A 106 4.79 6.02 7.65
N ASN A 107 4.01 5.59 8.65
CA ASN A 107 4.55 5.38 9.99
C ASN A 107 5.53 4.21 10.05
N GLY A 108 5.28 3.12 9.33
CA GLY A 108 6.23 2.01 9.21
C GLY A 108 7.54 2.42 8.54
N ALA A 109 7.49 3.24 7.49
CA ALA A 109 8.68 3.79 6.84
C ALA A 109 9.48 4.68 7.80
N ARG A 110 8.82 5.55 8.58
CA ARG A 110 9.48 6.38 9.60
C ARG A 110 10.15 5.57 10.70
N HIS A 111 9.48 4.53 11.18
CA HIS A 111 10.05 3.61 12.17
C HIS A 111 11.37 2.99 11.67
N LEU A 112 11.43 2.59 10.41
CA LEU A 112 12.65 2.06 9.81
C LEU A 112 13.72 3.13 9.59
N LEU A 113 13.36 4.31 9.08
CA LEU A 113 14.31 5.39 8.81
C LEU A 113 14.92 5.97 10.09
N PHE A 114 14.12 6.12 11.16
CA PHE A 114 14.58 6.62 12.45
C PHE A 114 15.00 5.52 13.43
N ASN A 115 14.99 4.26 12.98
CA ASN A 115 15.33 3.09 13.79
C ASN A 115 14.55 3.04 15.14
N SER A 116 13.29 3.47 15.11
CA SER A 116 12.36 3.47 16.26
C SER A 116 11.31 2.39 16.04
N TYR A 117 11.21 1.41 16.94
CA TYR A 117 10.38 0.21 16.72
C TYR A 117 9.11 0.15 17.59
N SER A 118 8.68 1.25 18.20
CA SER A 118 7.63 1.23 19.25
C SER A 118 6.31 0.60 18.80
N ASN A 119 5.97 0.64 17.50
CA ASN A 119 4.76 0.02 16.94
C ASN A 119 4.97 -0.55 15.53
N PHE A 120 6.19 -0.91 15.16
CA PHE A 120 6.50 -1.33 13.78
C PHE A 120 5.76 -2.63 13.38
N GLY A 121 5.67 -3.59 14.28
CA GLY A 121 4.97 -4.86 14.05
C GLY A 121 3.47 -4.71 13.77
N LEU A 122 2.80 -3.77 14.44
CA LEU A 122 1.38 -3.47 14.21
C LEU A 122 1.16 -2.92 12.79
N ASN A 123 2.03 -2.01 12.34
CA ASN A 123 1.93 -1.44 10.99
C ASN A 123 2.08 -2.53 9.91
N ILE A 124 3.03 -3.46 10.08
CA ILE A 124 3.16 -4.60 9.16
C ILE A 124 1.92 -5.50 9.23
N GLY A 125 1.46 -5.84 10.44
CA GLY A 125 0.31 -6.72 10.62
C GLY A 125 -0.95 -6.19 9.93
N VAL A 126 -1.23 -4.89 10.06
CA VAL A 126 -2.36 -4.24 9.38
C VAL A 126 -2.19 -4.27 7.86
N LEU A 127 -1.00 -4.02 7.32
CA LEU A 127 -0.73 -4.13 5.88
C LEU A 127 -0.97 -5.54 5.35
N VAL A 128 -0.51 -6.56 6.07
CA VAL A 128 -0.71 -7.97 5.68
C VAL A 128 -2.20 -8.34 5.74
N ALA A 129 -2.92 -7.88 6.75
CA ALA A 129 -4.37 -8.08 6.85
C ALA A 129 -5.11 -7.43 5.67
N TYR A 130 -4.73 -6.20 5.29
CA TYR A 130 -5.28 -5.54 4.11
C TYR A 130 -4.95 -6.28 2.82
N PHE A 131 -3.70 -6.73 2.66
CA PHE A 131 -3.30 -7.51 1.49
C PHE A 131 -4.14 -8.78 1.35
N ALA A 132 -4.28 -9.55 2.43
CA ALA A 132 -5.08 -10.77 2.44
C ALA A 132 -6.56 -10.50 2.16
N ALA A 133 -7.15 -9.48 2.79
CA ALA A 133 -8.54 -9.10 2.58
C ALA A 133 -8.81 -8.69 1.12
N PHE A 134 -7.95 -7.85 0.55
CA PHE A 134 -8.10 -7.42 -0.84
C PHE A 134 -7.85 -8.55 -1.83
N TRP A 135 -6.91 -9.45 -1.54
CA TRP A 135 -6.67 -10.61 -2.37
C TRP A 135 -7.88 -11.55 -2.40
N ILE A 136 -8.49 -11.83 -1.24
CA ILE A 136 -9.72 -12.64 -1.14
C ILE A 136 -10.87 -11.96 -1.92
N LEU A 137 -11.06 -10.65 -1.72
CA LEU A 137 -12.09 -9.89 -2.42
C LEU A 137 -11.88 -9.93 -3.95
N ALA A 138 -10.63 -9.84 -4.40
CA ALA A 138 -10.29 -9.87 -5.82
C ALA A 138 -10.61 -11.25 -6.43
N LEU A 139 -10.36 -12.33 -5.70
CA LEU A 139 -10.71 -13.67 -6.14
C LEU A 139 -12.23 -13.83 -6.29
N VAL A 140 -13.02 -13.40 -5.30
CA VAL A 140 -14.49 -13.48 -5.34
C VAL A 140 -15.05 -12.71 -6.54
N THR A 141 -14.66 -11.44 -6.68
CA THR A 141 -15.14 -10.58 -7.76
C THR A 141 -14.72 -11.07 -9.15
N SER A 142 -13.52 -11.67 -9.27
CA SER A 142 -13.09 -12.30 -10.53
C SER A 142 -13.85 -13.59 -10.87
N ALA A 143 -14.30 -14.35 -9.87
CA ALA A 143 -15.12 -15.53 -10.07
C ALA A 143 -16.53 -15.18 -10.54
N ASP A 144 -17.11 -14.11 -10.00
CA ASP A 144 -18.43 -13.62 -10.40
C ASP A 144 -18.43 -13.08 -11.83
N TRP A 145 -17.37 -12.37 -12.24
CA TRP A 145 -17.21 -11.88 -13.62
C TRP A 145 -17.18 -13.01 -14.66
N LEU A 146 -16.60 -14.16 -14.31
CA LEU A 146 -16.58 -15.34 -15.18
C LEU A 146 -17.95 -16.04 -15.22
N ARG A 147 -18.74 -16.01 -14.15
CA ARG A 147 -20.07 -16.65 -14.11
C ARG A 147 -21.14 -15.91 -14.89
N ILE A 148 -20.97 -14.61 -15.14
CA ILE A 148 -21.97 -13.79 -15.85
C ILE A 148 -21.78 -13.84 -17.37
N ASN A 149 -20.57 -14.19 -17.84
CA ASN A 149 -20.21 -14.20 -19.26
C ASN A 149 -20.13 -15.59 -19.91
N PHE A 150 -20.48 -16.65 -19.17
CA PHE A 150 -20.59 -18.04 -19.63
C PHE A 150 -21.89 -18.65 -19.10
#